data_AF-A0A521X4I7-F1
#
_entry.id   AF-A0A521X4I7-F1
#
_cell.length_a   1.000
_cell.length_b   1.000
_cell.length_c   1.000
_cell.angle_alpha   90.00
_cell.angle_beta   90.00
_cell.angle_gamma   90.00
#
_symmetry.space_group_name_H-M   'P 1'
#
loop_
_entity.id
_entity.type
_entity.pdbx_description
1 polymer ?
#
loop_
_entity_poly.entity_id
_entity_poly.type
_entity_poly.pdbx_seq_one_letter_code
_entity_poly.pdbx_strand_id
1 'polypeptide(L)'
;MIGGIVMILVALWIYQSAMRAKTSNVMMWVAIGAVTFFVVQLAFIDVNIYIMEAIKGGEGDSGYERDLTSIGDRKNEGGFQGFGGVLLSVYMELMPQIVGFLAAALVRIKFITKEPLTVGNLFSDIKEMFQSIKQSFKTTEK
;
A
#
# COMPACT_ATOMS: atom_id res chain seq x y z
N MET A 1 -0.30 -10.71 -0.50
CA MET A 1 -0.27 -9.57 -1.47
C MET A 1 -1.64 -8.95 -1.63
N ILE A 2 -2.07 -8.22 -0.60
CA ILE A 2 -3.29 -7.40 -0.61
C ILE A 2 -3.24 -6.23 -1.61
N GLY A 3 -2.04 -5.88 -2.12
CA GLY A 3 -1.81 -4.67 -2.91
C GLY A 3 -2.57 -4.57 -4.23
N GLY A 4 -2.87 -5.69 -4.90
CA GLY A 4 -3.66 -5.65 -6.13
C GLY A 4 -5.09 -5.14 -5.88
N ILE A 5 -5.71 -5.54 -4.77
CA ILE A 5 -7.05 -5.08 -4.38
C ILE A 5 -7.00 -3.59 -4.02
N VAL A 6 -6.00 -3.17 -3.25
CA VAL A 6 -5.83 -1.76 -2.87
C VAL A 6 -5.64 -0.88 -4.11
N MET A 7 -4.85 -1.32 -5.08
CA MET A 7 -4.65 -0.59 -6.34
C MET A 7 -5.96 -0.41 -7.11
N ILE A 8 -6.78 -1.46 -7.22
CA ILE A 8 -8.10 -1.37 -7.88
C ILE A 8 -8.98 -0.34 -7.17
N LEU A 9 -9.01 -0.35 -5.83
CA LEU A 9 -9.76 0.65 -5.05
C LEU A 9 -9.22 2.06 -5.29
N VAL A 10 -7.90 2.26 -5.33
CA VAL A 10 -7.29 3.56 -5.66
C VAL A 10 -7.72 4.00 -7.06
N ALA A 11 -7.68 3.12 -8.06
CA ALA A 11 -8.08 3.44 -9.43
C ALA A 11 -9.55 3.86 -9.51
N LEU A 12 -10.45 3.13 -8.86
CA LEU A 12 -11.88 3.48 -8.78
C LEU A 12 -12.11 4.80 -8.05
N TRP A 13 -11.39 5.03 -6.97
CA TRP A 13 -11.48 6.26 -6.19
C TRP A 13 -11.03 7.47 -7.00
N ILE A 14 -9.89 7.37 -7.68
CA ILE A 14 -9.38 8.42 -8.58
C ILE A 14 -10.35 8.68 -9.72
N TYR A 15 -10.90 7.63 -10.34
CA TYR A 15 -11.88 7.75 -11.41
C TYR A 15 -13.09 8.57 -10.96
N GLN A 16 -13.70 8.22 -9.82
CA GLN A 16 -14.88 8.91 -9.32
C GLN A 16 -14.58 10.38 -8.98
N SER A 17 -13.41 10.62 -8.39
CA SER A 17 -12.98 11.96 -8.01
C SER A 17 -12.75 12.85 -9.25
N ALA A 18 -12.11 12.29 -10.28
CA ALA A 18 -11.86 12.96 -11.56
C ALA A 18 -13.15 13.25 -12.33
N MET A 19 -14.13 12.33 -12.29
CA MET A 19 -15.47 12.53 -12.85
C MET A 19 -16.23 13.65 -12.13
N ARG A 20 -16.20 13.69 -10.79
CA ARG A 20 -16.87 14.75 -9.99
C ARG A 20 -16.23 16.12 -10.20
N ALA A 21 -14.91 16.16 -10.24
CA ALA A 21 -14.15 17.37 -10.52
C ALA A 21 -14.24 17.82 -12.00
N LYS A 22 -14.97 17.07 -12.85
CA LYS A 22 -15.17 17.36 -14.28
C LYS A 22 -13.86 17.59 -15.03
N THR A 23 -12.83 16.84 -14.66
CA THR A 23 -11.51 16.95 -15.29
C THR A 23 -11.53 16.39 -16.70
N SER A 24 -10.77 17.00 -17.62
CA SER A 24 -10.50 16.40 -18.92
C SER A 24 -9.60 15.16 -18.76
N ASN A 25 -9.78 14.15 -19.60
CA ASN A 25 -8.95 12.95 -19.66
C ASN A 25 -8.94 12.14 -18.35
N VAL A 26 -10.12 11.79 -17.83
CA VAL A 26 -10.30 10.98 -16.61
C VAL A 26 -9.43 9.71 -16.58
N MET A 27 -9.36 8.98 -17.70
CA MET A 27 -8.55 7.74 -17.78
C MET A 27 -7.05 7.99 -17.62
N MET A 28 -6.55 9.15 -18.05
CA MET A 28 -5.16 9.55 -17.83
C MET A 28 -4.89 9.73 -16.34
N TRP A 29 -5.81 10.35 -15.60
CA TRP A 29 -5.67 10.52 -14.15
C TRP A 29 -5.72 9.20 -13.39
N VAL A 30 -6.57 8.27 -13.81
CA VAL A 30 -6.59 6.90 -13.27
C VAL A 30 -5.24 6.22 -13.49
N ALA A 31 -4.68 6.32 -14.70
CA ALA A 31 -3.37 5.77 -15.01
C ALA A 31 -2.26 6.42 -14.16
N ILE A 32 -2.26 7.76 -14.03
CA ILE A 32 -1.31 8.49 -13.18
C ILE A 32 -1.43 8.04 -11.72
N GLY A 33 -2.64 7.89 -11.20
CA GLY A 33 -2.87 7.41 -9.83
C GLY A 33 -2.33 5.99 -9.61
N ALA A 34 -2.59 5.07 -10.54
CA ALA A 34 -2.07 3.70 -10.48
C ALA A 34 -0.54 3.65 -10.60
N VAL A 35 0.06 4.41 -11.52
CA VAL A 35 1.52 4.49 -11.67
C VAL A 35 2.16 5.08 -10.41
N THR A 36 1.58 6.14 -9.85
CA THR A 36 2.05 6.75 -8.59
C THR A 36 2.04 5.73 -7.46
N PHE A 37 0.93 4.99 -7.32
CA PHE A 37 0.79 3.94 -6.32
C PHE A 37 1.90 2.88 -6.48
N PHE A 38 2.12 2.36 -7.68
CA PHE A 38 3.12 1.33 -7.92
C PHE A 38 4.56 1.81 -7.70
N VAL A 39 4.92 3.00 -8.21
CA VAL A 39 6.27 3.55 -8.04
C VAL A 39 6.60 3.71 -6.56
N VAL A 40 5.67 4.24 -5.78
CA VAL A 40 5.85 4.42 -4.34
C VAL A 40 5.88 3.09 -3.61
N GLN A 41 5.02 2.15 -3.98
CA GLN A 41 5.03 0.80 -3.41
C GLN A 41 6.38 0.10 -3.66
N LEU A 42 6.93 0.20 -4.87
CA LEU A 42 8.24 -0.38 -5.21
C LEU A 42 9.37 0.27 -4.40
N ALA A 43 9.39 1.60 -4.31
CA ALA A 43 10.38 2.29 -3.48
C ALA A 43 10.28 1.89 -1.99
N PHE A 44 9.07 1.66 -1.49
CA PHE A 44 8.89 1.23 -0.10
C PHE A 44 9.25 -0.24 0.15
N ILE A 45 9.29 -1.08 -0.90
CA ILE A 45 9.84 -2.43 -0.78
C ILE A 45 11.35 -2.34 -0.47
N ASP A 46 12.08 -1.43 -1.11
CA ASP A 46 13.50 -1.23 -0.81
C ASP A 46 13.71 -0.71 0.62
N VAL A 47 12.85 0.21 1.08
CA VAL A 47 12.84 0.66 2.48
C VAL A 47 12.59 -0.50 3.45
N ASN A 48 11.64 -1.37 3.14
CA ASN A 48 11.34 -2.55 3.94
C ASN A 48 12.55 -3.52 4.00
N ILE A 49 13.23 -3.72 2.88
CA ILE A 49 14.47 -4.53 2.84
C ILE A 49 15.54 -3.91 3.74
N TYR A 50 15.76 -2.59 3.63
CA TYR A 50 16.71 -1.88 4.48
C TYR A 50 16.38 -2.00 5.96
N ILE A 51 15.10 -1.87 6.35
CA ILE A 51 14.66 -2.06 7.74
C ILE A 51 14.94 -3.49 8.21
N MET A 52 14.63 -4.50 7.38
CA MET A 52 14.93 -5.90 7.73
C MET A 52 16.42 -6.13 7.93
N GLU A 53 17.27 -5.56 7.08
CA GLU A 53 18.73 -5.66 7.19
C GLU A 53 19.25 -4.94 8.44
N ALA A 54 18.75 -3.75 8.75
CA ALA A 54 19.13 -3.00 9.94
C ALA A 54 18.75 -3.73 11.24
N ILE A 55 17.57 -4.36 11.29
CA ILE A 55 17.15 -5.14 12.45
C ILE A 55 17.99 -6.41 12.57
N LYS A 56 18.24 -7.14 11.46
CA LYS A 56 19.11 -8.32 11.46
C LYS A 56 20.56 -8.01 11.83
N GLY A 57 21.09 -6.88 11.37
CA GLY A 57 22.44 -6.43 11.70
C GLY A 57 22.59 -5.97 13.16
N GLY A 58 21.49 -5.62 13.83
CA GLY A 58 21.45 -5.31 15.26
C GLY A 58 21.30 -6.54 16.18
N GLU A 59 20.91 -7.69 15.63
CA GLU A 59 20.80 -9.00 16.32
C GLU A 59 22.05 -9.88 16.13
N GLY A 60 23.16 -9.29 15.67
CA GLY A 60 24.47 -9.95 15.52
C GLY A 60 25.10 -10.32 16.86
N ASP A 61 24.49 -11.23 17.61
CA ASP A 61 25.15 -11.99 18.66
C ASP A 61 25.87 -13.20 18.03
N SER A 62 27.01 -13.52 18.62
CA SER A 62 28.00 -14.55 18.31
C SER A 62 27.50 -15.99 18.05
N GLY A 63 26.19 -16.24 18.02
CA GLY A 63 25.58 -17.54 17.71
C GLY A 63 25.15 -17.73 16.24
N TYR A 64 25.26 -16.70 15.39
CA TYR A 64 24.86 -16.80 13.97
C TYR A 64 26.00 -17.27 13.03
N GLU A 65 27.24 -17.32 13.52
CA GLU A 65 28.28 -18.07 12.83
C GLU A 65 27.97 -19.56 13.01
N ARG A 66 27.55 -20.22 11.92
CA ARG A 66 27.45 -21.67 11.87
C ARG A 66 28.73 -22.26 12.44
N ASP A 67 28.62 -23.02 13.53
CA ASP A 67 29.60 -24.07 13.73
C ASP A 67 29.52 -24.99 12.51
N LEU A 68 30.67 -25.25 11.88
CA LEU A 68 30.81 -26.01 10.62
C LEU A 68 30.27 -27.44 10.74
N THR A 69 29.86 -27.86 11.93
CA THR A 69 29.30 -29.15 12.32
C THR A 69 27.76 -29.21 12.26
N SER A 70 27.05 -28.07 12.10
CA SER A 70 25.58 -28.05 12.08
C SER A 70 25.00 -28.42 10.70
N ILE A 71 24.19 -29.49 10.70
CA ILE A 71 23.40 -30.05 9.58
C ILE A 71 21.89 -30.03 9.97
N GLY A 72 21.40 -28.90 10.49
CA GLY A 72 19.99 -28.70 10.86
C GLY A 72 19.19 -27.92 9.80
N ASP A 73 17.89 -28.22 9.68
CA ASP A 73 16.98 -27.49 8.78
C ASP A 73 16.77 -26.04 9.26
N ARG A 74 17.15 -25.07 8.41
CA ARG A 74 17.13 -23.62 8.70
C ARG A 74 15.72 -23.02 8.83
N LYS A 75 14.67 -23.84 8.91
CA LYS A 75 13.30 -23.35 8.82
C LYS A 75 12.86 -22.49 10.00
N ASN A 76 13.51 -22.63 11.16
CA ASN A 76 13.06 -22.01 12.42
C ASN A 76 14.14 -21.27 13.24
N GLU A 77 15.42 -21.24 12.84
CA GLU A 77 16.49 -20.75 13.74
C GLU A 77 16.87 -19.27 13.57
N GLY A 78 16.16 -18.48 12.75
CA GLY A 78 16.58 -17.09 12.51
C GLY A 78 15.49 -16.13 12.06
N GLY A 79 14.23 -16.38 12.42
CA GLY A 79 13.15 -15.53 11.95
C GLY A 79 12.07 -15.37 13.00
N PHE A 80 12.07 -14.25 13.71
CA PHE A 80 10.87 -13.47 14.05
C PHE A 80 9.58 -14.30 14.30
N GLN A 81 9.64 -15.35 15.13
CA GLN A 81 8.49 -16.23 15.44
C GLN A 81 7.69 -15.77 16.68
N GLY A 82 8.19 -14.77 17.40
CA GLY A 82 7.49 -14.13 18.51
C GLY A 82 6.54 -13.01 18.07
N PHE A 83 5.84 -12.40 19.03
CA PHE A 83 4.90 -11.30 18.82
C PHE A 83 5.51 -10.14 18.00
N GLY A 84 6.77 -9.78 18.26
CA GLY A 84 7.48 -8.75 17.49
C GLY A 84 7.66 -9.09 16.01
N GLY A 85 7.81 -10.37 15.69
CA GLY A 85 7.92 -10.85 14.33
C GLY A 85 6.60 -10.85 13.55
N VAL A 86 5.49 -11.15 14.23
CA VAL A 86 4.15 -10.97 13.67
C VAL A 86 3.88 -9.50 13.35
N LEU A 87 4.21 -8.59 14.26
CA LEU A 87 4.06 -7.14 14.02
C LEU A 87 4.93 -6.66 12.86
N LEU A 88 6.19 -7.12 12.80
CA LEU A 88 7.10 -6.79 11.70
C LEU A 88 6.57 -7.32 10.36
N SER A 89 6.06 -8.54 10.32
CA SER A 89 5.45 -9.14 9.11
C SER A 89 4.26 -8.31 8.62
N VAL A 90 3.35 -7.93 9.53
CA VAL A 90 2.20 -7.07 9.21
C VAL A 90 2.65 -5.71 8.70
N TYR A 91 3.63 -5.09 9.35
CA TYR A 91 4.22 -3.81 8.90
C TYR A 91 4.75 -3.93 7.46
N MET A 92 5.55 -4.95 7.19
CA MET A 92 6.19 -5.15 5.89
C MET A 92 5.18 -5.40 4.77
N GLU A 93 4.05 -6.06 5.05
CA GLU A 93 3.01 -6.27 4.04
C GLU A 93 2.14 -5.02 3.82
N LEU A 94 1.75 -4.31 4.89
CA LEU A 94 0.76 -3.23 4.80
C LEU A 94 1.37 -1.87 4.44
N MET A 95 2.56 -1.55 4.94
CA MET A 95 3.13 -0.21 4.80
C MET A 95 3.31 0.25 3.35
N PRO A 96 3.85 -0.56 2.43
CA PRO A 96 3.96 -0.16 1.03
C PRO A 96 2.61 0.21 0.41
N GLN A 97 1.53 -0.47 0.84
CA GLN A 97 0.18 -0.20 0.35
C GLN A 97 -0.38 1.11 0.91
N ILE A 98 -0.16 1.34 2.21
CA ILE A 98 -0.60 2.57 2.88
C ILE A 98 0.13 3.78 2.28
N VAL A 99 1.45 3.70 2.11
CA VAL A 99 2.23 4.81 1.55
C VAL A 99 1.88 5.04 0.08
N GLY A 100 1.73 3.97 -0.71
CA GLY A 100 1.26 4.07 -2.09
C GLY A 100 -0.11 4.74 -2.20
N PHE A 101 -1.05 4.36 -1.33
CA PHE A 101 -2.38 4.97 -1.25
C PHE A 101 -2.29 6.47 -0.93
N LEU A 102 -1.50 6.83 0.09
CA LEU A 102 -1.32 8.23 0.50
C LEU A 102 -0.69 9.08 -0.62
N ALA A 103 0.28 8.54 -1.36
CA ALA A 103 0.86 9.24 -2.48
C ALA A 103 -0.17 9.50 -3.60
N ALA A 104 -1.00 8.51 -3.92
CA ALA A 104 -2.09 8.70 -4.87
C ALA A 104 -3.13 9.72 -4.36
N ALA A 105 -3.43 9.74 -3.05
CA ALA A 105 -4.29 10.72 -2.42
C ALA A 105 -3.73 12.16 -2.53
N LEU A 106 -2.42 12.33 -2.39
CA LEU A 106 -1.75 13.61 -2.58
C LEU A 106 -1.84 14.09 -4.03
N VAL A 107 -1.65 13.20 -5.01
CA VAL A 107 -1.85 13.52 -6.43
C VAL A 107 -3.30 13.93 -6.69
N ARG A 108 -4.25 13.17 -6.14
CA ARG A 108 -5.69 13.44 -6.24
C ARG A 108 -6.03 14.85 -5.76
N ILE A 109 -5.66 15.19 -4.52
CA ILE A 109 -5.94 16.52 -3.97
C ILE A 109 -5.29 17.59 -4.83
N LYS A 110 -3.99 17.45 -5.11
CA LYS A 110 -3.21 18.57 -5.64
C LYS A 110 -3.54 18.88 -7.10
N PHE A 111 -3.83 17.86 -7.90
CA PHE A 111 -3.96 18.00 -9.35
C PHE A 111 -5.38 17.76 -9.86
N ILE A 112 -6.15 16.88 -9.22
CA ILE A 112 -7.49 16.49 -9.68
C ILE A 112 -8.56 17.37 -9.04
N THR A 113 -8.72 17.29 -7.72
CA THR A 113 -9.78 18.04 -7.01
C THR A 113 -9.37 19.47 -6.68
N LYS A 114 -8.07 19.74 -6.59
CA LYS A 114 -7.46 21.06 -6.29
C LYS A 114 -7.98 21.65 -4.98
N GLU A 115 -8.18 20.78 -4.00
CA GLU A 115 -8.65 21.14 -2.66
C GLU A 115 -7.48 21.49 -1.71
N PRO A 116 -7.73 22.23 -0.62
CA PRO A 116 -6.74 22.42 0.43
C PRO A 116 -6.28 21.09 1.03
N LEU A 117 -4.99 20.97 1.35
CA LEU A 117 -4.44 19.77 1.98
C LEU A 117 -4.90 19.69 3.45
N THR A 118 -6.02 18.99 3.67
CA THR A 118 -6.54 18.66 5.00
C THR A 118 -6.79 17.16 5.08
N VAL A 119 -6.81 16.59 6.29
CA VAL A 119 -7.12 15.17 6.48
C VAL A 119 -8.48 14.83 5.88
N GLY A 120 -9.49 15.69 6.05
CA GLY A 120 -10.83 15.48 5.49
C GLY A 120 -10.83 15.36 3.96
N ASN A 121 -10.11 16.26 3.28
CA ASN A 121 -10.02 16.24 1.82
C ASN A 121 -9.16 15.07 1.32
N LEU A 122 -8.22 14.59 2.14
CA LEU A 122 -7.29 13.53 1.75
C LEU A 122 -8.01 12.20 1.58
N PHE A 123 -9.05 11.98 2.37
CA PHE A 123 -9.87 10.78 2.35
C PHE A 123 -11.31 11.04 1.86
N SER A 124 -11.56 12.21 1.26
CA SER A 124 -12.87 12.55 0.68
C SER A 124 -13.21 11.59 -0.47
N ASP A 125 -14.49 11.43 -0.78
CA ASP A 125 -15.03 10.53 -1.81
C ASP A 125 -14.84 9.02 -1.58
N ILE A 126 -14.12 8.57 -0.54
CA ILE A 126 -13.97 7.13 -0.25
C ILE A 126 -15.30 6.49 0.11
N LYS A 127 -16.09 7.18 0.95
CA LYS A 127 -17.41 6.68 1.38
C LYS A 127 -18.32 6.50 0.17
N GLU A 128 -18.36 7.49 -0.70
CA GLU A 128 -19.18 7.48 -1.88
C GLU A 128 -18.67 6.46 -2.92
N MET A 129 -17.35 6.22 -2.99
CA MET A 129 -16.79 5.12 -3.78
C MET A 129 -17.37 3.78 -3.35
N PHE A 130 -17.35 3.47 -2.05
CA PHE A 130 -17.93 2.22 -1.56
C PHE A 130 -19.45 2.15 -1.74
N GLN A 131 -20.16 3.27 -1.63
CA GLN A 131 -21.59 3.33 -1.95
C GLN A 131 -21.85 3.01 -3.43
N SER A 132 -21.05 3.56 -4.34
CA SER A 132 -21.15 3.29 -5.78
C SER A 132 -20.84 1.83 -6.11
N ILE A 133 -19.79 1.25 -5.51
CA ILE A 133 -19.47 -0.19 -5.64
C ILE A 133 -20.64 -1.04 -5.13
N LYS A 134 -21.23 -0.69 -3.98
CA LYS A 134 -22.40 -1.43 -3.47
C LYS A 134 -23.60 -1.34 -4.42
N GLN A 135 -23.83 -0.17 -5.02
CA GLN A 135 -24.93 0.05 -5.96
C GLN A 135 -24.72 -0.68 -7.29
N SER A 136 -23.49 -0.89 -7.75
CA SER A 136 -23.22 -1.62 -9.01
C SER A 136 -23.63 -3.09 -8.98
N PHE A 137 -23.86 -3.67 -7.80
CA PHE A 137 -24.36 -5.04 -7.65
C PHE A 137 -25.89 -5.15 -7.63
N LYS A 138 -26.61 -4.02 -7.58
CA LYS A 138 -28.07 -4.03 -7.68
C LYS A 138 -28.45 -4.23 -9.15
N THR A 139 -29.16 -5.30 -9.44
CA THR A 139 -29.77 -5.50 -10.77
C THR A 139 -30.83 -4.42 -10.97
N THR A 140 -30.83 -3.79 -12.15
CA THR A 140 -31.95 -2.95 -12.58
C THR A 140 -33.19 -3.85 -12.62
N GLU A 141 -34.14 -3.65 -11.70
CA GLU A 141 -35.48 -4.22 -11.84
C GLU A 141 -36.03 -3.66 -13.15
N LYS A 142 -36.18 -4.53 -14.15
CA LYS A 142 -36.81 -4.20 -15.43
C LYS A 142 -38.32 -4.21 -15.27
#